data_AF-A0A7X9L7J9-F1
#
_entry.id   AF-A0A7X9L7J9-F1
#
_cell.length_a   1.000
_cell.length_b   1.000
_cell.length_c   1.000
_cell.angle_alpha   90.00
_cell.angle_beta   90.00
_cell.angle_gamma   90.00
#
_symmetry.space_group_name_H-M   'P 1'
#
loop_
_entity.id
_entity.type
_entity.pdbx_description
1 polymer ?
#
loop_
_entity_poly.entity_id
_entity_poly.type
_entity_poly.pdbx_seq_one_letter_code
_entity_poly.pdbx_strand_id
1 'polypeptide(L)'
;MTETARAGSRRSAKPSGLTVARVFTTEGVHPYDQVTWEARDVIQTNWKTGATVFEQRGAEFPDFWSVNASTIVTTKYFRGALNTPARETSLRQLIDRVVTTYRRAGEDNGYFATPSDAEIFEHELTWMLLHQYFSFNSPVWFNVGTKSPQQVSACFILSVDDSMESILNWYKEEGFIFKGGSGAGLNLSRIRSSKELLSSGGTASGPVSFMRGADASAGTIKSGGATRRAAKMVVLDVDHPDIEEFIETKAREEDKIRALRDAGFDMDLGGKDIVSVQYQNANNSVRVSDDFMRAVEDGAEFGLRARMTGEILETVDARDLFAKMAKAAWECADPGIQYDDTINAWHTNPETGRITAS
;
A
#
# COMPACT_ATOMS: atom_id res chain seq x y z
N MET A 1 -75.19 -4.60 14.95
CA MET A 1 -74.67 -4.03 13.69
C MET A 1 -73.64 -3.00 14.08
N THR A 2 -72.34 -3.16 13.88
CA THR A 2 -71.60 -3.99 12.91
C THR A 2 -70.23 -4.29 13.51
N GLU A 3 -69.84 -5.57 13.52
CA GLU A 3 -68.48 -6.02 13.79
C GLU A 3 -67.51 -5.41 12.76
N THR A 4 -66.44 -4.78 13.24
CA THR A 4 -65.32 -4.38 12.40
C THR A 4 -64.32 -5.54 12.36
N ALA A 5 -64.29 -6.22 11.23
CA ALA A 5 -63.42 -7.36 10.97
C ALA A 5 -61.94 -7.01 11.18
N ARG A 6 -61.23 -7.84 11.96
CA ARG A 6 -59.77 -7.90 11.99
C ARG A 6 -59.28 -8.44 10.65
N ALA A 7 -58.85 -7.57 9.76
CA ALA A 7 -58.04 -7.95 8.61
C ALA A 7 -56.63 -8.32 9.11
N GLY A 8 -56.34 -9.62 9.17
CA GLY A 8 -55.00 -10.13 9.42
C GLY A 8 -54.07 -9.75 8.28
N SER A 9 -53.29 -8.70 8.46
CA SER A 9 -52.13 -8.42 7.62
C SER A 9 -51.03 -9.45 7.94
N ARG A 10 -51.02 -10.58 7.24
CA ARG A 10 -49.77 -11.34 7.04
C ARG A 10 -48.83 -10.45 6.22
N ARG A 11 -48.00 -9.65 6.90
CA ARG A 11 -46.76 -9.15 6.28
C ARG A 11 -45.90 -10.39 6.04
N SER A 12 -45.83 -10.85 4.80
CA SER A 12 -44.72 -11.71 4.38
C SER A 12 -43.45 -10.91 4.68
N ALA A 13 -42.63 -11.39 5.62
CA ALA A 13 -41.32 -10.82 5.83
C ALA A 13 -40.60 -10.81 4.48
N LYS A 14 -40.20 -9.63 3.99
CA LYS A 14 -39.29 -9.58 2.84
C LYS A 14 -38.05 -10.41 3.23
N PRO A 15 -37.50 -11.26 2.34
CA PRO A 15 -36.24 -11.91 2.62
C PRO A 15 -35.24 -10.82 3.00
N SER A 16 -34.70 -10.89 4.22
CA SER A 16 -33.65 -9.97 4.66
C SER A 16 -32.34 -10.49 4.07
N GLY A 17 -31.87 -9.87 2.99
CA GLY A 17 -30.59 -10.21 2.36
C GLY A 17 -30.53 -9.82 0.89
N LEU A 18 -29.33 -9.89 0.32
CA LEU A 18 -29.06 -9.68 -1.09
C LEU A 18 -29.47 -10.91 -1.89
N THR A 19 -30.20 -10.68 -2.99
CA THR A 19 -30.42 -11.66 -4.04
C THR A 19 -29.31 -11.50 -5.09
N VAL A 20 -28.66 -12.58 -5.48
CA VAL A 20 -27.51 -12.55 -6.40
C VAL A 20 -27.89 -13.19 -7.73
N ALA A 21 -27.77 -12.43 -8.81
CA ALA A 21 -28.02 -12.95 -10.15
C ALA A 21 -26.80 -13.68 -10.69
N ARG A 22 -27.03 -14.81 -11.37
CA ARG A 22 -26.00 -15.55 -12.10
C ARG A 22 -25.71 -14.85 -13.43
N VAL A 23 -24.44 -14.58 -13.73
CA VAL A 23 -24.02 -13.81 -14.92
C VAL A 23 -23.03 -14.61 -15.76
N PHE A 24 -21.93 -15.08 -15.17
CA PHE A 24 -20.89 -15.81 -15.89
C PHE A 24 -20.97 -17.32 -15.71
N THR A 25 -21.63 -17.78 -14.66
CA THR A 25 -21.63 -19.20 -14.30
C THR A 25 -22.90 -19.92 -14.74
N THR A 26 -22.88 -21.25 -14.71
CA THR A 26 -24.04 -22.10 -15.05
C THR A 26 -24.51 -22.82 -13.79
N GLU A 27 -25.83 -22.90 -13.58
CA GLU A 27 -26.40 -23.63 -12.45
C GLU A 27 -26.00 -25.11 -12.49
N GLY A 28 -25.61 -25.66 -11.34
CA GLY A 28 -25.17 -27.06 -11.22
C GLY A 28 -23.77 -27.35 -11.77
N VAL A 29 -23.04 -26.35 -12.27
CA VAL A 29 -21.66 -26.51 -12.80
C VAL A 29 -20.70 -25.62 -12.02
N HIS A 30 -19.69 -26.21 -11.39
CA HIS A 30 -18.66 -25.44 -10.68
C HIS A 30 -17.73 -24.75 -11.69
N PRO A 31 -17.26 -23.50 -11.46
CA PRO A 31 -16.34 -22.81 -12.38
C PRO A 31 -15.07 -23.58 -12.72
N TYR A 32 -14.54 -24.39 -11.79
CA TYR A 32 -13.35 -25.21 -12.02
C TYR A 32 -13.55 -26.35 -13.02
N ASP A 33 -14.79 -26.81 -13.22
CA ASP A 33 -15.12 -27.91 -14.13
C ASP A 33 -15.26 -27.44 -15.59
N GLN A 34 -15.24 -26.13 -15.81
CA GLN A 34 -15.39 -25.51 -17.13
C GLN A 34 -14.05 -25.21 -17.82
N VAL A 35 -12.93 -25.49 -17.14
CA VAL A 35 -11.59 -25.19 -17.63
C VAL A 35 -10.70 -26.43 -17.59
N THR A 36 -9.69 -26.45 -18.45
CA THR A 36 -8.68 -27.52 -18.47
C THR A 36 -7.53 -27.16 -17.55
N TRP A 37 -7.13 -28.09 -16.69
CA TRP A 37 -6.07 -27.89 -15.70
C TRP A 37 -4.79 -28.60 -16.10
N GLU A 38 -3.66 -27.94 -15.88
CA GLU A 38 -2.33 -28.46 -16.17
C GLU A 38 -1.44 -28.33 -14.94
N ALA A 39 -0.61 -29.36 -14.71
CA ALA A 39 0.47 -29.32 -13.73
C ALA A 39 1.70 -28.65 -14.34
N ARG A 40 2.31 -27.72 -13.61
CA ARG A 40 3.45 -26.94 -14.07
C ARG A 40 4.56 -26.92 -13.03
N ASP A 41 5.79 -27.10 -13.49
CA ASP A 41 6.97 -26.97 -12.65
C ASP A 41 7.44 -25.51 -12.64
N VAL A 42 7.38 -24.87 -11.48
CA VAL A 42 7.82 -23.49 -11.28
C VAL A 42 9.23 -23.50 -10.74
N ILE A 43 10.19 -23.15 -11.60
CA ILE A 43 11.61 -23.04 -11.27
C ILE A 43 12.06 -21.61 -11.54
N GLN A 44 12.62 -20.96 -10.53
CA GLN A 44 13.23 -19.65 -10.66
C GLN A 44 14.72 -19.75 -10.41
N THR A 45 15.51 -19.23 -11.34
CA THR A 45 16.97 -19.17 -11.24
C THR A 45 17.46 -17.74 -11.12
N ASN A 46 18.55 -17.54 -10.39
CA ASN A 46 19.27 -16.28 -10.37
C ASN A 46 19.90 -16.05 -11.75
N TRP A 47 19.60 -14.93 -12.38
CA TRP A 47 20.09 -14.64 -13.73
C TRP A 47 21.61 -14.41 -13.81
N LYS A 48 22.25 -13.97 -12.72
CA LYS A 48 23.71 -13.77 -12.66
C LYS A 48 24.46 -15.08 -12.41
N THR A 49 23.97 -15.90 -11.49
CA THR A 49 24.70 -17.09 -11.01
C THR A 49 24.19 -18.41 -11.60
N GLY A 50 23.01 -18.41 -12.22
CA GLY A 50 22.31 -19.62 -12.67
C GLY A 50 21.75 -20.48 -11.54
N ALA A 51 21.98 -20.12 -10.28
CA ALA A 51 21.54 -20.91 -9.13
C ALA A 51 20.00 -20.90 -8.99
N THR A 52 19.41 -22.05 -8.69
CA THR A 52 17.98 -22.13 -8.36
C THR A 52 17.69 -21.38 -7.06
N VAL A 53 16.83 -20.36 -7.13
CA VAL A 53 16.40 -19.57 -5.97
C VAL A 53 15.04 -20.03 -5.43
N PHE A 54 14.24 -20.68 -6.27
CA PHE A 54 12.95 -21.24 -5.90
C PHE A 54 12.59 -22.40 -6.82
N GLU A 55 12.02 -23.46 -6.27
CA GLU A 55 11.49 -24.59 -7.03
C GLU A 55 10.23 -25.12 -6.33
N GLN A 56 9.15 -25.24 -7.10
CA GLN A 56 7.95 -25.97 -6.71
C GLN A 56 7.38 -26.68 -7.94
N ARG A 57 7.31 -28.01 -7.86
CA ARG A 57 6.84 -28.86 -8.95
C ARG A 57 5.36 -29.18 -8.86
N GLY A 58 4.74 -29.46 -10.00
CA GLY A 58 3.35 -29.88 -10.10
C GLY A 58 2.33 -28.84 -9.62
N ALA A 59 2.65 -27.55 -9.73
CA ALA A 59 1.69 -26.50 -9.39
C ALA A 59 0.58 -26.45 -10.45
N GLU A 60 -0.68 -26.57 -10.03
CA GLU A 60 -1.81 -26.68 -10.94
C GLU A 60 -2.43 -25.32 -11.28
N PHE A 61 -2.61 -25.06 -12.56
CA PHE A 61 -3.25 -23.87 -13.12
C PHE A 61 -4.11 -24.22 -14.33
N PRO A 62 -5.07 -23.37 -14.70
CA PRO A 62 -5.72 -23.49 -16.00
C PRO A 62 -4.72 -23.33 -17.15
N ASP A 63 -4.94 -24.05 -18.25
CA ASP A 63 -4.08 -24.03 -19.44
C ASP A 63 -3.86 -22.61 -20.01
N PHE A 64 -4.87 -21.75 -19.94
CA PHE A 64 -4.82 -20.37 -20.43
C PHE A 64 -4.03 -19.40 -19.53
N TRP A 65 -3.66 -19.77 -18.30
CA TRP A 65 -2.81 -18.93 -17.47
C TRP A 65 -1.41 -18.84 -18.08
N SER A 66 -0.79 -17.66 -18.09
CA SER A 66 0.60 -17.55 -18.59
C SER A 66 1.60 -18.18 -17.61
N VAL A 67 2.74 -18.65 -18.14
CA VAL A 67 3.86 -19.15 -17.33
C VAL A 67 4.30 -18.11 -16.27
N ASN A 68 4.32 -16.83 -16.64
CA ASN A 68 4.70 -15.75 -15.74
C ASN A 68 3.69 -15.57 -14.59
N ALA A 69 2.39 -15.60 -14.89
CA ALA A 69 1.34 -15.51 -13.88
C ALA A 69 1.39 -16.70 -12.91
N SER A 70 1.50 -17.93 -13.42
CA SER A 70 1.68 -19.14 -12.60
C SER A 70 2.91 -19.02 -11.71
N THR A 71 4.05 -18.58 -12.25
CA THR A 71 5.28 -18.37 -11.49
C THR A 71 5.11 -17.36 -10.36
N ILE A 72 4.48 -16.20 -10.62
CA ILE A 72 4.24 -15.18 -9.61
C ILE A 72 3.30 -15.70 -8.52
N VAL A 73 2.19 -16.34 -8.89
CA VAL A 73 1.23 -16.90 -7.93
C VAL A 73 1.88 -17.94 -7.03
N THR A 74 2.60 -18.89 -7.63
CA THR A 74 3.28 -19.94 -6.87
C THR A 74 4.36 -19.35 -5.95
N THR A 75 5.18 -18.42 -6.43
CA THR A 75 6.30 -17.89 -5.62
C THR A 75 5.86 -16.91 -4.53
N LYS A 76 4.80 -16.14 -4.74
CA LYS A 76 4.42 -15.03 -3.85
C LYS A 76 3.11 -15.24 -3.08
N TYR A 77 2.15 -15.99 -3.63
CA TYR A 77 0.77 -16.02 -3.13
C TYR A 77 0.37 -17.36 -2.53
N PHE A 78 0.94 -18.47 -3.01
CA PHE A 78 0.74 -19.77 -2.37
C PHE A 78 1.25 -19.74 -0.93
N ARG A 79 0.40 -20.20 0.00
CA ARG A 79 0.67 -20.27 1.44
C ARG A 79 1.26 -21.62 1.84
N GLY A 80 1.85 -21.66 3.03
CA GLY A 80 2.60 -22.82 3.55
C GLY A 80 4.07 -22.80 3.14
N ALA A 81 4.91 -23.40 3.99
CA ALA A 81 6.34 -23.53 3.72
C ALA A 81 6.57 -24.58 2.62
N LEU A 82 7.56 -24.34 1.75
CA LEU A 82 7.94 -25.30 0.72
C LEU A 82 8.24 -26.67 1.34
N ASN A 83 7.92 -27.73 0.61
CA ASN A 83 8.10 -29.13 1.03
C ASN A 83 7.32 -29.53 2.29
N THR A 84 6.27 -28.78 2.65
CA THR A 84 5.34 -29.16 3.72
C THR A 84 3.96 -29.51 3.15
N PRO A 85 3.19 -30.40 3.79
CA PRO A 85 1.82 -30.69 3.37
C PRO A 85 0.88 -29.47 3.42
N ALA A 86 1.24 -28.44 4.18
CA ALA A 86 0.48 -27.20 4.28
C ALA A 86 0.71 -26.26 3.09
N ARG A 87 1.62 -26.58 2.17
CA ARG A 87 1.90 -25.79 0.97
C ARG A 87 0.76 -25.88 -0.01
N GLU A 88 0.24 -24.73 -0.45
CA GLU A 88 -0.69 -24.67 -1.57
C GLU A 88 0.03 -25.09 -2.87
N THR A 89 -0.61 -25.96 -3.64
CA THR A 89 -0.12 -26.54 -4.89
C THR A 89 -1.04 -26.29 -6.07
N SER A 90 -2.20 -25.66 -5.87
CA SER A 90 -3.19 -25.44 -6.92
C SER A 90 -3.80 -24.06 -6.80
N LEU A 91 -4.06 -23.39 -7.93
CA LEU A 91 -4.79 -22.12 -7.94
C LEU A 91 -6.18 -22.26 -7.27
N ARG A 92 -6.80 -23.44 -7.36
CA ARG A 92 -8.07 -23.76 -6.67
C ARG A 92 -7.98 -23.50 -5.17
N GLN A 93 -6.93 -24.01 -4.53
CA GLN A 93 -6.75 -23.86 -3.08
C GLN A 93 -6.61 -22.38 -2.68
N LEU A 94 -5.88 -21.59 -3.48
CA LEU A 94 -5.72 -20.15 -3.24
C LEU A 94 -7.06 -19.41 -3.38
N ILE A 95 -7.80 -19.67 -4.45
CA ILE A 95 -9.10 -19.03 -4.70
C ILE A 95 -10.10 -19.47 -3.62
N ASP A 96 -10.24 -20.77 -3.36
CA ASP A 96 -11.18 -21.32 -2.38
C ASP A 96 -10.92 -20.75 -0.98
N ARG A 97 -9.66 -20.67 -0.55
CA ARG A 97 -9.30 -20.09 0.75
C ARG A 97 -9.88 -18.68 0.93
N VAL A 98 -9.85 -17.87 -0.12
CA VAL A 98 -10.36 -16.49 -0.09
C VAL A 98 -11.89 -16.48 -0.24
N VAL A 99 -12.40 -17.10 -1.29
CA VAL A 99 -13.82 -17.02 -1.68
C VAL A 99 -14.72 -17.68 -0.64
N THR A 100 -14.39 -18.88 -0.16
CA THR A 100 -15.19 -19.57 0.86
C THR A 100 -15.21 -18.81 2.19
N THR A 101 -14.12 -18.12 2.53
CA THR A 101 -14.07 -17.25 3.70
C THR A 101 -15.04 -16.08 3.56
N TYR A 102 -15.11 -15.46 2.36
CA TYR A 102 -16.07 -14.38 2.10
C TYR A 102 -17.51 -14.86 2.05
N ARG A 103 -17.78 -16.02 1.42
CA ARG A 103 -19.11 -16.64 1.46
C ARG A 103 -19.54 -16.85 2.90
N ARG A 104 -18.71 -17.53 3.70
CA ARG A 104 -19.01 -17.81 5.10
C ARG A 104 -19.26 -16.52 5.89
N ALA A 105 -18.43 -15.50 5.71
CA ALA A 105 -18.65 -14.22 6.36
C ALA A 105 -19.98 -13.58 5.93
N GLY A 106 -20.35 -13.70 4.66
CA GLY A 106 -21.64 -13.25 4.15
C GLY A 106 -22.81 -13.99 4.79
N GLU A 107 -22.72 -15.32 4.93
CA GLU A 107 -23.72 -16.15 5.60
C GLU A 107 -23.81 -15.81 7.11
N ASP A 108 -22.68 -15.78 7.82
CA ASP A 108 -22.59 -15.51 9.26
C ASP A 108 -23.16 -14.12 9.63
N ASN A 109 -23.11 -13.16 8.70
CA ASN A 109 -23.61 -11.80 8.91
C ASN A 109 -24.96 -11.53 8.19
N GLY A 110 -25.61 -12.54 7.63
CA GLY A 110 -26.94 -12.41 7.03
C GLY A 110 -26.99 -11.55 5.75
N TYR A 111 -25.91 -11.50 4.98
CA TYR A 111 -25.86 -10.75 3.72
C TYR A 111 -26.67 -11.39 2.60
N PHE A 112 -26.90 -12.71 2.61
CA PHE A 112 -27.60 -13.42 1.54
C PHE A 112 -29.06 -13.69 1.87
N ALA A 113 -29.95 -13.48 0.91
CA ALA A 113 -31.38 -13.75 1.09
C ALA A 113 -31.67 -15.25 1.20
N THR A 114 -30.92 -16.08 0.47
CA THR A 114 -31.05 -17.54 0.47
C THR A 114 -29.69 -18.24 0.40
N PRO A 115 -29.61 -19.55 0.73
CA PRO A 115 -28.41 -20.35 0.50
C PRO A 115 -27.99 -20.42 -0.98
N SER A 116 -28.96 -20.32 -1.90
CA SER A 116 -28.69 -20.26 -3.34
C SER A 116 -27.97 -18.97 -3.72
N ASP A 117 -28.33 -17.83 -3.12
CA ASP A 117 -27.64 -16.56 -3.34
C ASP A 117 -26.17 -16.61 -2.88
N ALA A 118 -25.90 -17.29 -1.76
CA ALA A 118 -24.55 -17.51 -1.25
C ALA A 118 -23.71 -18.38 -2.20
N GLU A 119 -24.31 -19.42 -2.77
CA GLU A 119 -23.66 -20.28 -3.78
C GLU A 119 -23.39 -19.53 -5.09
N ILE A 120 -24.37 -18.77 -5.58
CA ILE A 120 -24.20 -17.95 -6.79
C ILE A 120 -23.06 -16.94 -6.57
N PHE A 121 -23.02 -16.27 -5.41
CA PHE A 121 -21.93 -15.38 -5.05
C PHE A 121 -20.56 -16.07 -5.08
N GLU A 122 -20.46 -17.26 -4.49
CA GLU A 122 -19.23 -18.05 -4.50
C GLU A 122 -18.79 -18.40 -5.93
N HIS A 123 -19.69 -18.93 -6.74
CA HIS A 123 -19.39 -19.36 -8.10
C HIS A 123 -19.00 -18.18 -9.00
N GLU A 124 -19.75 -17.08 -8.94
CA GLU A 124 -19.45 -15.88 -9.74
C GLU A 124 -18.11 -15.28 -9.34
N LEU A 125 -17.80 -15.18 -8.04
CA LEU A 125 -16.52 -14.66 -7.56
C LEU A 125 -15.36 -15.58 -7.96
N THR A 126 -15.50 -16.89 -7.79
CA THR A 126 -14.53 -17.89 -8.22
C THR A 126 -14.27 -17.78 -9.73
N TRP A 127 -15.32 -17.67 -10.54
CA TRP A 127 -15.20 -17.55 -11.98
C TRP A 127 -14.43 -16.28 -12.38
N MET A 128 -14.78 -15.13 -11.80
CA MET A 128 -14.14 -13.85 -12.10
C MET A 128 -12.64 -13.85 -11.74
N LEU A 129 -12.28 -14.49 -10.63
CA LEU A 129 -10.89 -14.63 -10.20
C LEU A 129 -10.11 -15.61 -11.08
N LEU A 130 -10.72 -16.75 -11.44
CA LEU A 130 -10.12 -17.77 -12.29
C LEU A 130 -9.81 -17.25 -13.70
N HIS A 131 -10.73 -16.46 -14.27
CA HIS A 131 -10.64 -15.87 -15.60
C HIS A 131 -10.01 -14.47 -15.61
N GLN A 132 -9.51 -14.00 -14.46
CA GLN A 132 -8.81 -12.72 -14.32
C GLN A 132 -9.65 -11.48 -14.72
N TYR A 133 -10.98 -11.56 -14.63
CA TYR A 133 -11.89 -10.43 -14.79
C TYR A 133 -11.83 -9.46 -13.61
N PHE A 134 -11.42 -9.98 -12.46
CA PHE A 134 -11.27 -9.26 -11.21
C PHE A 134 -10.08 -9.83 -10.44
N SER A 135 -9.45 -9.01 -9.59
CA SER A 135 -8.48 -9.47 -8.60
C SER A 135 -8.56 -8.61 -7.35
N PHE A 136 -8.41 -9.25 -6.19
CA PHE A 136 -8.19 -8.54 -4.95
C PHE A 136 -6.78 -7.93 -4.88
N ASN A 137 -6.61 -6.95 -3.99
CA ASN A 137 -5.28 -6.47 -3.59
C ASN A 137 -4.48 -7.59 -2.88
N SER A 138 -3.15 -7.47 -2.85
CA SER A 138 -2.28 -8.53 -2.32
C SER A 138 -2.55 -8.94 -0.86
N PRO A 139 -2.77 -8.02 0.11
CA PRO A 139 -3.13 -8.39 1.48
C PRO A 139 -4.31 -9.36 1.61
N VAL A 140 -5.33 -9.27 0.74
CA VAL A 140 -6.44 -10.24 0.73
C VAL A 140 -5.91 -11.65 0.47
N TRP A 141 -5.13 -11.82 -0.61
CA TRP A 141 -4.54 -13.11 -0.98
C TRP A 141 -3.60 -13.66 0.09
N PHE A 142 -2.88 -12.77 0.77
CA PHE A 142 -2.00 -13.14 1.87
C PHE A 142 -2.81 -13.60 3.08
N ASN A 143 -3.79 -12.83 3.54
CA ASN A 143 -4.27 -12.97 4.92
C ASN A 143 -5.63 -13.69 5.04
N VAL A 144 -6.49 -13.59 4.02
CA VAL A 144 -7.83 -14.18 4.08
C VAL A 144 -7.78 -15.70 4.15
N GLY A 145 -8.60 -16.27 5.04
CA GLY A 145 -8.67 -17.71 5.29
C GLY A 145 -7.42 -18.30 5.96
N THR A 146 -6.57 -17.46 6.55
CA THR A 146 -5.39 -17.88 7.34
C THR A 146 -5.60 -17.67 8.84
N LYS A 147 -4.68 -18.20 9.67
CA LYS A 147 -4.67 -17.96 11.13
C LYS A 147 -4.15 -16.57 11.50
N SER A 148 -3.59 -15.81 10.56
CA SER A 148 -3.05 -14.47 10.82
C SER A 148 -4.18 -13.47 11.03
N PRO A 149 -3.93 -12.36 11.75
CA PRO A 149 -4.85 -11.23 11.79
C PRO A 149 -5.23 -10.79 10.36
N GLN A 150 -6.52 -10.55 10.15
CA GLN A 150 -7.11 -10.31 8.85
C GLN A 150 -6.88 -8.85 8.39
N GLN A 151 -5.64 -8.53 7.98
CA GLN A 151 -5.34 -7.25 7.35
C GLN A 151 -5.59 -7.35 5.84
N VAL A 152 -6.71 -6.80 5.38
CA VAL A 152 -7.20 -6.95 3.98
C VAL A 152 -7.08 -5.68 3.13
N SER A 153 -6.69 -4.56 3.75
CA SER A 153 -6.47 -3.27 3.09
C SER A 153 -5.00 -3.09 2.77
N ALA A 154 -4.67 -2.64 1.55
CA ALA A 154 -3.28 -2.45 1.13
C ALA A 154 -2.68 -1.09 1.52
N CYS A 155 -3.51 -0.08 1.72
CA CYS A 155 -3.07 1.30 1.92
C CYS A 155 -3.60 1.82 3.26
N PHE A 156 -2.73 2.48 4.01
CA PHE A 156 -3.05 3.18 5.25
C PHE A 156 -2.47 4.58 5.19
N ILE A 157 -3.19 5.54 5.75
CA ILE A 157 -2.69 6.90 5.97
C ILE A 157 -2.55 7.10 7.47
N LEU A 158 -1.36 7.51 7.89
CA LEU A 158 -1.05 7.81 9.29
C LEU A 158 -0.92 9.32 9.49
N SER A 159 -1.12 9.75 10.73
CA SER A 159 -0.85 11.10 11.19
C SER A 159 0.26 11.08 12.22
N VAL A 160 1.09 12.12 12.23
CA VAL A 160 2.12 12.34 13.25
C VAL A 160 1.97 13.75 13.79
N ASP A 161 2.08 13.89 15.11
CA ASP A 161 2.08 15.17 15.80
C ASP A 161 3.51 15.55 16.22
N ASP A 162 3.70 16.82 16.52
CA ASP A 162 4.98 17.37 16.97
C ASP A 162 5.29 17.02 18.44
N SER A 163 5.37 15.72 18.72
CA SER A 163 5.78 15.19 20.03
C SER A 163 6.55 13.89 19.85
N MET A 164 7.51 13.64 20.74
CA MET A 164 8.30 12.40 20.69
C MET A 164 7.42 11.15 20.84
N GLU A 165 6.35 11.22 21.63
CA GLU A 165 5.42 10.10 21.78
C GLU A 165 4.71 9.77 20.45
N SER A 166 4.20 10.79 19.75
CA SER A 166 3.53 10.61 18.45
C SER A 166 4.51 10.10 17.39
N ILE A 167 5.72 10.67 17.33
CA ILE A 167 6.78 10.25 16.40
C ILE A 167 7.19 8.79 16.62
N LEU A 168 7.39 8.36 17.87
CA LEU A 168 7.75 6.98 18.17
C LEU A 168 6.57 6.02 17.95
N ASN A 169 5.33 6.47 18.20
CA ASN A 169 4.15 5.68 17.90
C ASN A 169 3.96 5.47 16.39
N TRP A 170 4.29 6.46 15.56
CA TRP A 170 4.32 6.30 14.10
C TRP A 170 5.22 5.13 13.67
N TYR A 171 6.44 5.01 14.22
CA TYR A 171 7.34 3.90 13.87
C TYR A 171 6.74 2.53 14.24
N LYS A 172 6.07 2.47 15.40
CA LYS A 172 5.40 1.28 15.89
C LYS A 172 4.24 0.89 14.97
N GLU A 173 3.35 1.82 14.65
CA GLU A 173 2.17 1.58 13.81
C GLU A 173 2.56 1.12 12.41
N GLU A 174 3.52 1.79 11.78
CA GLU A 174 4.05 1.36 10.48
C GLU A 174 4.63 -0.05 10.55
N GLY A 175 5.36 -0.38 11.61
CA GLY A 175 5.92 -1.73 11.75
C GLY A 175 4.85 -2.82 11.76
N PHE A 176 3.70 -2.58 12.40
CA PHE A 176 2.58 -3.52 12.39
C PHE A 176 1.87 -3.57 11.03
N ILE A 177 1.66 -2.42 10.38
CA ILE A 177 1.07 -2.33 9.04
C ILE A 177 1.94 -3.09 8.03
N PHE A 178 3.26 -2.88 8.05
CA PHE A 178 4.20 -3.55 7.16
C PHE A 178 4.22 -5.05 7.41
N LYS A 179 4.27 -5.48 8.68
CA LYS A 179 4.17 -6.91 9.05
C LYS A 179 2.93 -7.57 8.44
N GLY A 180 1.79 -6.87 8.40
CA GLY A 180 0.54 -7.36 7.83
C GLY A 180 0.49 -7.40 6.29
N GLY A 181 1.48 -6.88 5.58
CA GLY A 181 1.54 -6.92 4.10
C GLY A 181 1.11 -5.64 3.39
N SER A 182 0.88 -4.56 4.14
CA SER A 182 0.32 -3.30 3.62
C SER A 182 1.35 -2.17 3.66
N GLY A 183 1.08 -1.09 2.93
CA GLY A 183 1.88 0.13 2.93
C GLY A 183 1.24 1.24 3.75
N ALA A 184 2.05 2.25 4.09
CA ALA A 184 1.63 3.41 4.84
C ALA A 184 2.15 4.70 4.20
N GLY A 185 1.29 5.72 4.15
CA GLY A 185 1.65 7.08 3.78
C GLY A 185 1.43 8.03 4.95
N LEU A 186 2.27 9.06 5.07
CA LEU A 186 2.04 10.13 6.04
C LEU A 186 2.64 11.47 5.58
N ASN A 187 2.13 12.54 6.16
CA ASN A 187 2.66 13.89 5.99
C ASN A 187 3.38 14.34 7.27
N LEU A 188 4.65 14.70 7.15
CA LEU A 188 5.51 15.10 8.26
C LEU A 188 5.41 16.59 8.60
N SER A 189 4.63 17.38 7.85
CA SER A 189 4.61 18.84 7.95
C SER A 189 4.04 19.38 9.26
N ARG A 190 3.46 18.50 10.10
CA ARG A 190 3.06 18.84 11.47
C ARG A 190 4.24 18.91 12.43
N ILE A 191 5.35 18.21 12.15
CA ILE A 191 6.57 18.23 12.95
C ILE A 191 7.27 19.57 12.72
N ARG A 192 7.72 20.22 13.79
CA ARG A 192 8.44 21.50 13.68
C ARG A 192 9.74 21.36 12.89
N SER A 193 10.13 22.43 12.20
CA SER A 193 11.37 22.48 11.43
C SER A 193 12.61 22.40 12.32
N SER A 194 13.70 21.89 11.74
CA SER A 194 15.05 21.98 12.29
C SER A 194 15.53 23.40 12.60
N LYS A 195 14.83 24.42 12.06
CA LYS A 195 15.10 25.85 12.25
C LYS A 195 14.26 26.47 13.37
N GLU A 196 13.33 25.72 13.94
CA GLU A 196 12.49 26.14 15.06
C GLU A 196 13.12 25.78 16.42
N LEU A 197 12.93 26.66 17.41
CA LEU A 197 13.49 26.48 18.75
C LEU A 197 12.70 25.47 19.61
N LEU A 198 13.42 24.77 20.48
CA LEU A 198 12.85 23.93 21.52
C LEU A 198 12.65 24.71 22.83
N SER A 199 11.65 24.30 23.62
CA SER A 199 11.39 24.87 24.96
C SER A 199 12.56 24.67 25.94
N SER A 200 13.40 23.65 25.71
CA SER A 200 14.61 23.35 26.47
C SER A 200 15.82 24.22 26.08
N GLY A 201 15.69 25.06 25.04
CA GLY A 201 16.82 25.67 24.35
C GLY A 201 17.41 24.75 23.27
N GLY A 202 18.04 25.35 22.27
CA GLY A 202 18.51 24.67 21.06
C GLY A 202 17.46 24.59 19.94
N THR A 203 17.86 24.05 18.79
CA THR A 203 16.98 23.84 17.64
C THR A 203 16.45 22.40 17.61
N ALA A 204 15.29 22.21 16.97
CA ALA A 204 14.74 20.87 16.78
C ALA A 204 15.56 20.05 15.78
N SER A 205 15.36 18.73 15.76
CA SER A 205 16.01 17.86 14.75
C SER A 205 15.35 17.95 13.36
N GLY A 206 14.10 18.40 13.29
CA GLY A 206 13.32 18.48 12.06
C GLY A 206 12.77 17.13 11.54
N PRO A 207 11.75 17.16 10.67
CA PRO A 207 11.14 15.97 10.08
C PRO A 207 12.12 15.10 9.29
N VAL A 208 13.10 15.68 8.59
CA VAL A 208 14.06 14.93 7.75
C VAL A 208 14.97 14.01 8.59
N SER A 209 15.29 14.42 9.82
CA SER A 209 16.03 13.58 10.76
C SER A 209 15.19 12.39 11.25
N PHE A 210 13.91 12.60 11.61
CA PHE A 210 13.04 11.50 12.02
C PHE A 210 12.71 10.57 10.85
N MET A 211 12.54 11.10 9.64
CA MET A 211 12.40 10.32 8.41
C MET A 211 13.56 9.33 8.23
N ARG A 212 14.80 9.70 8.56
CA ARG A 212 15.97 8.80 8.52
C ARG A 212 15.81 7.61 9.48
N GLY A 213 15.29 7.85 10.68
CA GLY A 213 15.01 6.78 11.65
C GLY A 213 13.89 5.84 11.18
N ALA A 214 12.80 6.41 10.65
CA ALA A 214 11.70 5.64 10.08
C ALA A 214 12.13 4.80 8.86
N ASP A 215 13.01 5.34 8.01
CA ASP A 215 13.59 4.63 6.87
C ASP A 215 14.36 3.37 7.29
N ALA A 216 15.23 3.50 8.30
CA ALA A 216 15.97 2.36 8.85
C ALA A 216 15.04 1.30 9.47
N SER A 217 13.99 1.75 10.17
CA SER A 217 12.95 0.86 10.72
C SER A 217 12.25 0.08 9.60
N ALA A 218 11.81 0.76 8.53
CA ALA A 218 11.15 0.16 7.39
C ALA A 218 12.04 -0.88 6.67
N GLY A 219 13.33 -0.58 6.50
CA GLY A 219 14.31 -1.49 5.88
C GLY A 219 14.51 -2.81 6.65
N THR A 220 14.19 -2.85 7.94
CA THR A 220 14.35 -4.04 8.79
C THR A 220 13.15 -5.01 8.67
N ILE A 221 11.98 -4.53 8.21
CA ILE A 221 10.72 -5.29 8.26
C ILE A 221 10.39 -5.89 6.90
N LYS A 222 10.27 -7.23 6.85
CA LYS A 222 9.76 -7.95 5.67
C LYS A 222 8.23 -7.98 5.71
N SER A 223 7.59 -7.51 4.63
CA SER A 223 6.16 -7.30 4.60
C SER A 223 5.38 -8.60 4.28
N GLY A 224 4.33 -8.89 5.06
CA GLY A 224 3.39 -10.01 4.82
C GLY A 224 3.98 -11.41 4.99
N GLY A 225 5.17 -11.53 5.60
CA GLY A 225 5.91 -12.80 5.70
C GLY A 225 6.46 -13.31 4.36
N ALA A 226 6.29 -12.54 3.27
CA ALA A 226 6.83 -12.80 1.96
C ALA A 226 8.07 -11.93 1.71
N THR A 227 8.78 -12.18 0.61
CA THR A 227 10.00 -11.44 0.17
C THR A 227 9.72 -10.00 -0.30
N ARG A 228 8.65 -9.36 0.17
CA ARG A 228 8.27 -7.98 -0.22
C ARG A 228 8.84 -6.99 0.81
N ARG A 229 9.44 -5.90 0.31
CA ARG A 229 9.86 -4.77 1.17
C ARG A 229 8.62 -4.00 1.64
N ALA A 230 8.74 -3.35 2.80
CA ALA A 230 7.77 -2.35 3.24
C ALA A 230 7.58 -1.29 2.16
N ALA A 231 6.34 -0.83 1.97
CA ALA A 231 6.01 0.25 1.05
C ALA A 231 5.61 1.48 1.88
N LYS A 232 6.36 2.56 1.72
CA LYS A 232 6.21 3.77 2.52
C LYS A 232 6.15 5.00 1.62
N MET A 233 5.24 5.92 1.91
CA MET A 233 5.21 7.25 1.31
C MET A 233 5.44 8.29 2.41
N VAL A 234 6.32 9.25 2.17
CA VAL A 234 6.56 10.39 3.05
C VAL A 234 6.28 11.67 2.28
N VAL A 235 5.47 12.53 2.88
CA VAL A 235 5.06 13.80 2.32
C VAL A 235 5.59 14.94 3.17
N LEU A 236 6.04 16.01 2.51
CA LEU A 236 6.31 17.30 3.15
C LEU A 236 5.67 18.43 2.31
N ASP A 237 5.02 19.36 2.98
CA ASP A 237 4.35 20.50 2.36
C ASP A 237 5.41 21.49 1.87
N VAL A 238 5.17 22.11 0.72
CA VAL A 238 6.15 22.93 0.01
C VAL A 238 6.61 24.17 0.79
N ASP A 239 5.79 24.66 1.72
CA ASP A 239 6.10 25.79 2.59
C ASP A 239 6.86 25.40 3.87
N HIS A 240 7.26 24.13 4.01
CA HIS A 240 8.01 23.69 5.18
C HIS A 240 9.44 24.25 5.17
N PRO A 241 9.99 24.81 6.27
CA PRO A 241 11.33 25.40 6.26
C PRO A 241 12.49 24.41 5.97
N ASP A 242 12.24 23.11 6.16
CA ASP A 242 13.16 22.02 5.79
C ASP A 242 12.91 21.42 4.37
N ILE A 243 12.11 22.09 3.53
CA ILE A 243 11.70 21.54 2.23
C ILE A 243 12.88 21.27 1.28
N GLU A 244 13.88 22.14 1.26
CA GLU A 244 15.05 21.96 0.39
C GLU A 244 15.86 20.72 0.79
N GLU A 245 16.05 20.51 2.11
CA GLU A 245 16.72 19.31 2.59
C GLU A 245 15.93 18.06 2.21
N PHE A 246 14.60 18.08 2.37
CA PHE A 246 13.72 16.98 2.00
C PHE A 246 13.83 16.61 0.51
N ILE A 247 13.79 17.61 -0.39
CA ILE A 247 13.93 17.43 -1.84
C ILE A 247 15.24 16.74 -2.20
N GLU A 248 16.34 17.16 -1.59
CA GLU A 248 17.68 16.73 -1.98
C GLU A 248 18.14 15.43 -1.30
N THR A 249 17.44 14.96 -0.27
CA THR A 249 17.84 13.79 0.55
C THR A 249 18.25 12.58 -0.28
N LYS A 250 17.39 12.14 -1.21
CA LYS A 250 17.64 10.96 -2.04
C LYS A 250 18.68 11.20 -3.13
N ALA A 251 18.63 12.36 -3.79
CA ALA A 251 19.59 12.72 -4.84
C ALA A 251 21.02 12.73 -4.29
N ARG A 252 21.23 13.27 -3.08
CA ARG A 252 22.54 13.23 -2.40
C ARG A 252 22.97 11.81 -2.04
N GLU A 253 22.04 10.92 -1.67
CA GLU A 253 22.38 9.51 -1.41
C GLU A 253 22.71 8.74 -2.70
N GLU A 254 22.13 9.10 -3.85
CA GLU A 254 22.55 8.53 -5.15
C GLU A 254 24.01 8.82 -5.50
N ASP A 255 24.50 10.02 -5.16
CA ASP A 255 25.92 10.34 -5.32
C ASP A 255 26.80 9.48 -4.42
N LYS A 256 26.36 9.21 -3.19
CA LYS A 256 27.04 8.27 -2.29
C LYS A 256 27.01 6.83 -2.84
N ILE A 257 25.88 6.38 -3.39
CA ILE A 257 25.73 5.07 -4.03
C ILE A 257 26.74 4.92 -5.18
N ARG A 258 26.86 5.93 -6.04
CA ARG A 258 27.81 5.94 -7.16
C ARG A 258 29.25 5.87 -6.66
N ALA A 259 29.60 6.70 -5.69
CA ALA A 259 30.96 6.71 -5.11
C ALA A 259 31.32 5.37 -4.45
N LEU A 260 30.40 4.76 -3.70
CA LEU A 260 30.62 3.45 -3.08
C LEU A 260 30.72 2.33 -4.11
N ARG A 261 29.86 2.33 -5.13
CA ARG A 261 29.96 1.37 -6.24
C ARG A 261 31.30 1.47 -6.95
N ASP A 262 31.76 2.68 -7.25
CA ASP A 262 33.03 2.91 -7.93
C ASP A 262 34.24 2.53 -7.06
N ALA A 263 34.07 2.54 -5.73
CA ALA A 263 35.04 2.00 -4.75
C ALA A 263 34.97 0.46 -4.58
N GLY A 264 34.07 -0.24 -5.28
CA GLY A 264 33.96 -1.70 -5.30
C GLY A 264 32.97 -2.32 -4.32
N PHE A 265 32.10 -1.51 -3.69
CA PHE A 265 31.01 -2.02 -2.85
C PHE A 265 29.84 -2.53 -3.71
N ASP A 266 29.15 -3.56 -3.21
CA ASP A 266 27.99 -4.19 -3.86
C ASP A 266 26.72 -3.36 -3.60
N MET A 267 26.57 -2.30 -4.39
CA MET A 267 25.47 -1.35 -4.34
C MET A 267 24.31 -1.69 -5.29
N ASP A 268 24.29 -2.88 -5.87
CA ASP A 268 23.18 -3.32 -6.73
C ASP A 268 21.88 -3.51 -5.92
N LEU A 269 20.74 -3.61 -6.61
CA LEU A 269 19.46 -3.96 -5.97
C LEU A 269 19.56 -5.34 -5.30
N GLY A 270 19.53 -5.35 -3.97
CA GLY A 270 19.70 -6.56 -3.16
C GLY A 270 21.17 -6.93 -2.88
N GLY A 271 22.11 -6.06 -3.26
CA GLY A 271 23.51 -6.16 -2.88
C GLY A 271 23.70 -6.00 -1.38
N LYS A 272 24.79 -6.53 -0.85
CA LYS A 272 25.03 -6.55 0.61
C LYS A 272 25.33 -5.17 1.20
N ASP A 273 25.82 -4.22 0.40
CA ASP A 273 26.32 -2.93 0.87
C ASP A 273 25.28 -1.80 0.71
N ILE A 274 24.21 -2.03 -0.07
CA ILE A 274 23.12 -1.06 -0.30
C ILE A 274 22.37 -0.66 0.98
N VAL A 275 22.47 -1.44 2.04
CA VAL A 275 21.83 -1.13 3.34
C VAL A 275 22.56 -0.01 4.11
N SER A 276 23.71 0.45 3.62
CA SER A 276 24.51 1.51 4.25
C SER A 276 24.06 2.94 3.88
N VAL A 277 23.19 3.07 2.87
CA VAL A 277 22.65 4.35 2.40
C VAL A 277 21.25 4.59 2.95
N GLN A 278 20.85 5.86 3.03
CA GLN A 278 19.63 6.28 3.73
C GLN A 278 18.52 6.66 2.76
N TYR A 279 17.29 6.72 3.28
CA TYR A 279 16.08 7.19 2.58
C TYR A 279 15.65 6.32 1.39
N GLN A 280 16.07 5.05 1.36
CA GLN A 280 15.82 4.13 0.24
C GLN A 280 14.54 3.30 0.40
N ASN A 281 13.90 3.33 1.56
CA ASN A 281 12.73 2.50 1.91
C ASN A 281 11.41 3.30 1.88
N ALA A 282 11.44 4.53 1.41
CA ALA A 282 10.26 5.37 1.21
C ALA A 282 10.27 6.01 -0.19
N ASN A 283 9.09 6.28 -0.72
CA ASN A 283 8.88 7.28 -1.76
C ASN A 283 8.66 8.62 -1.09
N ASN A 284 9.28 9.67 -1.61
CA ASN A 284 9.13 11.03 -1.11
C ASN A 284 8.23 11.81 -2.07
N SER A 285 7.34 12.64 -1.54
CA SER A 285 6.54 13.56 -2.35
C SER A 285 6.46 14.93 -1.70
N VAL A 286 6.60 15.97 -2.50
CA VAL A 286 6.30 17.33 -2.07
C VAL A 286 4.83 17.61 -2.32
N ARG A 287 4.16 18.12 -1.30
CA ARG A 287 2.75 18.54 -1.40
C ARG A 287 2.70 20.03 -1.68
N VAL A 288 2.36 20.37 -2.92
CA VAL A 288 2.33 21.74 -3.43
C VAL A 288 0.93 22.32 -3.32
N SER A 289 0.85 23.61 -2.99
CA SER A 289 -0.39 24.38 -3.01
C SER A 289 -0.56 25.14 -4.33
N ASP A 290 -1.78 25.54 -4.64
CA ASP A 290 -2.09 26.43 -5.76
C ASP A 290 -1.32 27.76 -5.65
N ASP A 291 -1.13 28.28 -4.43
CA ASP A 291 -0.38 29.50 -4.16
C ASP A 291 1.09 29.36 -4.56
N PHE A 292 1.73 28.23 -4.23
CA PHE A 292 3.09 27.95 -4.67
C PHE A 292 3.19 27.83 -6.19
N MET A 293 2.26 27.10 -6.82
CA MET A 293 2.28 26.92 -8.27
C MET A 293 2.11 28.25 -9.02
N ARG A 294 1.26 29.16 -8.52
CA ARG A 294 1.15 30.54 -9.05
C ARG A 294 2.46 31.32 -8.87
N ALA A 295 3.10 31.22 -7.71
CA ALA A 295 4.40 31.86 -7.49
C ALA A 295 5.48 31.36 -8.47
N VAL A 296 5.48 30.07 -8.82
CA VAL A 296 6.35 29.51 -9.86
C VAL A 296 6.06 30.12 -11.23
N GLU A 297 4.78 30.20 -11.62
CA GLU A 297 4.37 30.79 -12.90
C GLU A 297 4.78 32.27 -13.00
N ASP A 298 4.54 33.04 -11.94
CA ASP A 298 4.83 34.47 -11.88
C ASP A 298 6.32 34.80 -11.67
N GLY A 299 7.13 33.81 -11.27
CA GLY A 299 8.55 34.04 -10.91
C GLY A 299 8.68 34.86 -9.64
N ALA A 300 7.84 34.57 -8.66
CA ALA A 300 7.78 35.27 -7.39
C ALA A 300 8.54 34.52 -6.28
N GLU A 301 8.81 35.25 -5.20
CA GLU A 301 9.28 34.71 -3.95
C GLU A 301 8.18 33.95 -3.20
N PHE A 302 8.55 32.93 -2.44
CA PHE A 302 7.66 32.08 -1.65
C PHE A 302 8.18 31.93 -0.21
N GLY A 303 7.28 32.10 0.77
CA GLY A 303 7.64 32.08 2.18
C GLY A 303 7.55 30.69 2.80
N LEU A 304 8.61 30.26 3.48
CA LEU A 304 8.67 29.03 4.26
C LEU A 304 8.25 29.31 5.71
N ARG A 305 7.25 28.59 6.20
CA ARG A 305 6.48 28.94 7.41
C ARG A 305 6.78 28.01 8.57
N ALA A 306 7.12 28.59 9.72
CA ALA A 306 7.24 27.88 10.99
C ALA A 306 5.94 27.12 11.31
N ARG A 307 6.06 25.88 11.80
CA ARG A 307 4.88 25.06 12.12
C ARG A 307 4.24 25.44 13.44
N MET A 308 5.01 26.02 14.36
CA MET A 308 4.50 26.41 15.66
C MET A 308 3.87 27.81 15.68
N THR A 309 4.34 28.73 14.83
CA THR A 309 3.90 30.14 14.84
C THR A 309 3.22 30.59 13.55
N GLY A 310 3.43 29.91 12.42
CA GLY A 310 2.95 30.32 11.10
C GLY A 310 3.72 31.48 10.47
N GLU A 311 4.70 32.04 11.18
CA GLU A 311 5.56 33.10 10.68
C GLU A 311 6.48 32.60 9.57
N ILE A 312 6.78 33.48 8.61
CA ILE A 312 7.76 33.20 7.56
C ILE A 312 9.15 33.26 8.19
N LEU A 313 9.85 32.13 8.22
CA LEU A 313 11.23 32.07 8.71
C LEU A 313 12.22 32.46 7.62
N GLU A 314 11.94 32.01 6.39
CA GLU A 314 12.77 32.21 5.21
C GLU A 314 11.91 32.40 3.98
N THR A 315 12.49 33.03 2.97
CA THR A 315 11.87 33.21 1.66
C THR A 315 12.79 32.60 0.61
N VAL A 316 12.21 31.96 -0.40
CA VAL A 316 12.93 31.34 -1.51
C VAL A 316 12.35 31.80 -2.85
N ASP A 317 13.15 31.76 -3.92
CA ASP A 317 12.60 31.90 -5.28
C ASP A 317 11.80 30.63 -5.63
N ALA A 318 10.53 30.78 -6.01
CA ALA A 318 9.66 29.65 -6.26
C ALA A 318 10.11 28.81 -7.48
N ARG A 319 10.64 29.45 -8.52
CA ARG A 319 11.14 28.75 -9.72
C ARG A 319 12.40 27.98 -9.42
N ASP A 320 13.30 28.54 -8.61
CA ASP A 320 14.51 27.85 -8.18
C ASP A 320 14.16 26.62 -7.32
N LEU A 321 13.21 26.76 -6.37
CA LEU A 321 12.76 25.63 -5.57
C LEU A 321 12.10 24.54 -6.44
N PHE A 322 11.24 24.92 -7.38
CA PHE A 322 10.63 23.97 -8.31
C PHE A 322 11.67 23.31 -9.24
N ALA A 323 12.68 24.06 -9.69
CA ALA A 323 13.79 23.53 -10.47
C ALA A 323 14.63 22.52 -9.67
N LYS A 324 14.85 22.74 -8.36
CA LYS A 324 15.47 21.75 -7.47
C LYS A 324 14.64 20.46 -7.40
N MET A 325 13.32 20.56 -7.26
CA MET A 325 12.43 19.37 -7.30
C MET A 325 12.57 18.60 -8.62
N ALA A 326 12.47 19.30 -9.75
CA ALA A 326 12.59 18.69 -11.07
C ALA A 326 13.96 18.05 -11.30
N LYS A 327 15.02 18.70 -10.82
CA LYS A 327 16.40 18.20 -10.90
C LYS A 327 16.55 16.93 -10.06
N ALA A 328 16.13 16.92 -8.80
CA ALA A 328 16.18 15.73 -7.95
C ALA A 328 15.38 14.57 -8.55
N ALA A 329 14.17 14.85 -9.07
CA ALA A 329 13.34 13.86 -9.74
C ALA A 329 14.01 13.29 -11.00
N TRP A 330 14.73 14.10 -11.76
CA TRP A 330 15.54 13.62 -12.89
C TRP A 330 16.71 12.74 -12.44
N GLU A 331 17.32 13.03 -11.29
CA GLU A 331 18.49 12.29 -10.77
C GLU A 331 18.12 10.95 -10.14
N CYS A 332 17.00 10.88 -9.42
CA CYS A 332 16.66 9.75 -8.58
C CYS A 332 15.17 9.33 -8.58
N ALA A 333 14.34 9.92 -9.45
CA ALA A 333 12.88 9.71 -9.51
C ALA A 333 12.07 10.19 -8.29
N ASP A 334 12.70 10.93 -7.37
CA ASP A 334 12.09 11.56 -6.21
C ASP A 334 12.54 13.03 -6.07
N PRO A 335 11.71 13.91 -5.47
CA PRO A 335 10.37 13.64 -4.96
C PRO A 335 9.30 13.67 -6.06
N GLY A 336 8.21 12.93 -5.83
CA GLY A 336 6.95 13.13 -6.55
C GLY A 336 6.23 14.43 -6.13
N ILE A 337 5.10 14.74 -6.76
CA ILE A 337 4.28 15.92 -6.43
C ILE A 337 2.85 15.51 -6.09
N GLN A 338 2.29 16.11 -5.04
CA GLN A 338 0.88 16.04 -4.68
C GLN A 338 0.25 17.44 -4.69
N TYR A 339 -0.85 17.62 -5.41
CA TYR A 339 -1.53 18.92 -5.52
C TYR A 339 -2.59 19.05 -4.42
N ASP A 340 -2.25 19.73 -3.33
CA ASP A 340 -3.04 19.74 -2.09
C ASP A 340 -4.46 20.26 -2.29
N ASP A 341 -4.58 21.43 -2.92
CA ASP A 341 -5.85 22.11 -3.12
C ASP A 341 -6.75 21.34 -4.09
N THR A 342 -6.17 20.81 -5.17
CA THR A 342 -6.91 19.94 -6.10
C THR A 342 -7.42 18.69 -5.41
N ILE A 343 -6.57 17.98 -4.64
CA ILE A 343 -7.00 16.76 -3.92
C ILE A 343 -8.18 17.07 -2.99
N ASN A 344 -8.10 18.17 -2.24
CA ASN A 344 -9.14 18.52 -1.28
C ASN A 344 -10.39 19.12 -1.92
N ALA A 345 -10.28 19.80 -3.08
CA ALA A 345 -11.44 20.26 -3.85
C ALA A 345 -12.33 19.10 -4.34
N TRP A 346 -11.75 17.94 -4.62
CA TRP A 346 -12.47 16.73 -5.03
C TRP A 346 -12.74 15.76 -3.88
N HIS A 347 -12.47 16.16 -2.64
CA HIS A 347 -12.73 15.31 -1.49
C HIS A 347 -14.25 15.13 -1.31
N THR A 348 -14.73 13.89 -1.44
CA THR A 348 -16.15 13.55 -1.32
C THR A 348 -16.67 13.50 0.11
N ASN A 349 -15.81 13.68 1.12
CA ASN A 349 -16.18 13.64 2.53
C ASN A 349 -15.39 14.64 3.41
N PRO A 350 -15.39 15.94 3.07
CA PRO A 350 -14.51 16.95 3.69
C PRO A 350 -14.77 17.14 5.18
N GLU A 351 -15.97 16.84 5.66
CA GLU A 351 -16.33 16.90 7.09
C GLU A 351 -15.57 15.87 7.95
N THR A 352 -14.98 14.84 7.34
CA THR A 352 -14.14 13.86 8.06
C THR A 352 -12.70 14.32 8.28
N GLY A 353 -12.33 15.49 7.75
CA GLY A 353 -11.00 16.06 7.85
C GLY A 353 -10.33 16.21 6.50
N ARG A 354 -9.29 17.06 6.45
CA ARG A 354 -8.50 17.29 5.24
C ARG A 354 -7.70 16.03 4.87
N ILE A 355 -7.61 15.73 3.58
CA ILE A 355 -6.67 14.72 3.08
C ILE A 355 -5.28 15.36 3.09
N THR A 356 -4.33 14.75 3.79
CA THR A 356 -2.98 15.30 3.98
C THR A 356 -1.86 14.44 3.37
N ALA A 357 -2.16 13.18 3.02
CA ALA A 357 -1.22 12.24 2.40
C ALA A 357 -1.95 11.29 1.42
N SER A 358 -1.22 10.35 0.82
CA SER A 358 -1.73 9.37 -0.15
C SER A 358 -1.27 7.95 0.13
#